data_AF-A0A5S3VX10-F1
#
_entry.id   AF-A0A5S3VX10-F1
#
_cell.length_a   1.000
_cell.length_b   1.000
_cell.length_c   1.000
_cell.angle_alpha   90.00
_cell.angle_beta   90.00
_cell.angle_gamma   90.00
#
_symmetry.space_group_name_H-M   'P 1'
#
loop_
_entity.id
_entity.type
_entity.pdbx_description
1 polymer ?
#
loop_
_entity_poly.entity_id
_entity_poly.type
_entity_poly.pdbx_seq_one_letter_code
_entity_poly.pdbx_strand_id
1 'polypeptide(L)'
;LTDVVARFHIHAEICKCPLPQGKVRDRAILLPLVEKNGEAALLFCKRPAYLHHHPSQICFPGGKVEPHDMSKTDTAIRETR
;
A
#
# COMPACT_ATOMS: atom_id res chain seq x y z
N LEU A 1 6.65 13.77 13.59
CA LEU A 1 5.74 13.96 12.44
C LEU A 1 6.29 14.96 11.42
N THR A 2 6.86 16.10 11.85
CA THR A 2 7.43 17.13 10.95
C THR A 2 8.60 16.63 10.09
N ASP A 3 9.52 15.85 10.68
CA ASP A 3 10.69 15.30 9.97
C ASP A 3 10.31 14.33 8.83
N VAL A 4 9.29 13.50 9.07
CA VAL A 4 8.74 12.55 8.09
C VAL A 4 8.23 13.27 6.85
N VAL A 5 7.37 14.27 7.03
CA VAL A 5 6.71 14.97 5.91
C VAL A 5 7.73 15.69 5.04
N ALA A 6 8.78 16.25 5.67
CA ALA A 6 9.88 16.90 4.97
C ALA A 6 10.73 15.91 4.16
N ARG A 7 10.96 14.69 4.66
CA ARG A 7 11.87 13.72 4.04
C ARG A 7 11.27 12.93 2.87
N PHE A 8 9.97 12.64 2.92
CA PHE A 8 9.30 11.84 1.88
C PHE A 8 8.83 12.63 0.65
N HIS A 9 9.06 13.95 0.58
CA HIS A 9 8.61 14.83 -0.53
C HIS A 9 7.27 14.36 -1.10
N ILE A 10 6.24 14.26 -0.24
CA ILE A 10 4.92 13.78 -0.65
C ILE A 10 4.33 14.80 -1.62
N HIS A 11 4.69 14.64 -2.90
CA HIS A 11 4.15 15.43 -3.99
C HIS A 11 2.72 14.92 -4.20
N ALA A 12 1.75 15.74 -3.80
CA ALA A 12 0.34 15.47 -4.02
C ALA A 12 -0.09 15.67 -5.49
N GLU A 13 0.86 15.88 -6.40
CA GLU A 13 0.58 15.85 -7.83
C GLU A 13 0.23 14.41 -8.24
N ILE A 14 -1.04 14.08 -8.07
CA ILE A 14 -1.65 12.90 -8.64
C ILE A 14 -1.57 13.06 -10.14
N CYS A 15 -0.60 12.39 -10.75
CA CYS A 15 -0.51 12.28 -12.20
C CYS A 15 -1.88 11.80 -12.70
N LYS A 16 -2.58 12.63 -13.48
CA LYS A 16 -3.86 12.26 -14.11
C LYS A 16 -3.57 11.25 -15.21
N CYS A 17 -3.26 10.01 -14.83
CA CYS A 17 -3.21 8.90 -15.75
C CYS A 17 -4.67 8.56 -16.10
N PRO A 18 -5.04 8.40 -17.38
CA PRO A 18 -6.36 7.95 -17.76
C PRO A 18 -6.65 6.63 -17.04
N LEU A 19 -7.74 6.58 -16.27
CA LEU A 19 -8.16 5.32 -15.66
C LEU A 19 -8.44 4.32 -16.79
N PRO A 20 -7.93 3.07 -16.71
CA PRO A 20 -8.14 2.09 -17.75
C PRO A 20 -9.65 1.88 -17.97
N GLN A 21 -10.07 1.92 -19.23
CA GLN A 21 -11.46 1.70 -19.61
C GLN A 21 -11.80 0.21 -19.41
N GLY A 22 -12.61 -0.11 -18.40
CA GLY A 22 -13.01 -1.48 -18.09
C GLY A 22 -13.39 -1.68 -16.62
N LYS A 23 -13.71 -2.93 -16.25
CA LYS A 23 -13.99 -3.30 -14.86
C LYS A 23 -12.70 -3.25 -14.04
N VAL A 24 -12.48 -2.15 -13.34
CA VAL A 24 -11.36 -1.98 -12.42
C VAL A 24 -11.59 -2.86 -11.19
N ARG A 25 -10.57 -3.63 -10.80
CA ARG A 25 -10.57 -4.38 -9.55
C ARG A 25 -9.97 -3.49 -8.47
N ASP A 26 -10.82 -2.99 -7.59
CA ASP A 26 -10.37 -2.13 -6.49
C ASP A 26 -9.43 -2.91 -5.54
N ARG A 27 -8.39 -2.20 -5.12
CA ARG A 27 -7.35 -2.64 -4.19
C ARG A 27 -7.12 -1.55 -3.17
N ALA A 28 -6.67 -1.94 -1.98
CA ALA A 28 -6.23 -1.00 -0.96
C ALA A 28 -4.91 -1.50 -0.33
N ILE A 29 -4.02 -0.56 -0.03
CA ILE A 29 -2.74 -0.83 0.62
C ILE A 29 -2.56 0.06 1.85
N LEU A 30 -1.74 -0.40 2.78
CA LEU A 30 -1.24 0.41 3.88
C LEU A 30 0.16 0.92 3.52
N LEU A 31 0.43 2.21 3.79
CA LEU A 31 1.78 2.77 3.81
C LEU A 31 2.22 2.94 5.28
N PRO A 32 2.73 1.86 5.92
CA PRO A 32 3.16 1.92 7.30
C PRO A 32 4.44 2.74 7.42
N LEU A 33 4.32 3.87 8.10
CA LEU A 33 5.44 4.70 8.47
C LEU A 33 5.84 4.41 9.91
N VAL A 34 7.10 4.04 10.11
CA VAL A 34 7.66 3.67 11.41
C VAL A 34 8.94 4.44 11.68
N GLU A 35 9.30 4.56 12.96
CA GLU A 35 10.62 5.03 13.36
C GLU A 35 11.54 3.83 13.57
N LYS A 36 12.73 3.87 12.95
CA LYS A 36 13.77 2.85 13.12
C LYS A 36 15.11 3.56 13.26
N ASN A 37 15.79 3.34 14.38
CA ASN A 37 17.08 3.96 14.69
C ASN A 37 17.04 5.50 14.63
N GLY A 38 15.94 6.11 15.08
CA GLY A 38 15.74 7.56 15.03
C GLY A 38 15.45 8.13 13.63
N GLU A 39 15.24 7.27 12.63
CA GLU A 39 14.89 7.67 11.26
C GLU A 39 13.53 7.15 10.84
N ALA A 40 12.84 7.93 10.01
CA ALA A 40 11.58 7.53 9.39
C ALA A 40 11.81 6.44 8.32
N ALA A 41 11.06 5.33 8.41
CA ALA A 41 11.16 4.21 7.49
C ALA A 41 9.77 3.71 7.06
N LEU A 42 9.70 3.11 5.87
CA LEU A 42 8.51 2.39 5.40
C LEU A 42 8.70 0.89 5.58
N LEU A 43 7.64 0.19 6.00
CA LEU A 43 7.64 -1.28 6.00
C LEU A 43 7.18 -1.82 4.65
N PHE A 44 7.88 -2.85 4.19
CA PHE A 44 7.53 -3.62 3.01
C PHE A 44 7.37 -5.09 3.38
N CYS A 45 6.58 -5.82 2.60
CA CYS A 45 6.45 -7.26 2.67
C CYS A 45 7.21 -7.91 1.50
N LYS A 46 7.87 -9.03 1.78
CA LYS A 46 8.30 -9.95 0.72
C LYS A 46 7.19 -10.97 0.50
N ARG A 47 6.63 -11.00 -0.71
CA ARG A 47 5.59 -11.97 -1.05
C ARG A 47 6.13 -13.41 -0.94
N PRO A 48 5.34 -14.36 -0.41
CA PRO A 48 5.74 -15.75 -0.35
C PRO A 48 6.16 -16.29 -1.73
N ALA A 49 7.20 -17.12 -1.76
CA ALA A 49 7.74 -17.66 -3.00
C ALA A 49 6.77 -18.59 -3.74
N TYR A 50 5.81 -19.19 -3.03
CA TYR A 50 4.86 -20.15 -3.56
C TYR A 50 3.64 -19.52 -4.26
N LEU A 51 3.54 -18.18 -4.31
CA LEU A 51 2.40 -17.53 -4.96
C LEU A 51 2.49 -17.59 -6.49
N HIS A 52 1.38 -17.96 -7.13
CA HIS A 52 1.27 -18.00 -8.60
C HIS A 52 1.55 -16.66 -9.28
N HIS A 53 1.25 -15.56 -8.59
CA HIS A 53 1.47 -14.21 -9.10
C HIS A 53 2.45 -13.45 -8.22
N HIS A 54 3.46 -12.86 -8.86
CA HIS A 54 4.47 -12.00 -8.24
C HIS A 54 5.18 -12.65 -7.04
N PRO A 55 5.75 -13.88 -7.20
CA PRO A 55 6.47 -14.54 -6.12
C PRO A 55 7.71 -13.75 -5.72
N SER A 56 8.03 -13.72 -4.42
CA SER A 56 9.22 -13.05 -3.86
C SER A 56 9.35 -11.54 -4.11
N GLN A 57 8.36 -10.88 -4.73
CA GLN A 57 8.40 -9.43 -4.94
C GLN A 57 8.24 -8.67 -3.63
N ILE A 58 8.89 -7.51 -3.56
CA ILE A 58 8.72 -6.54 -2.48
C ILE A 58 7.48 -5.70 -2.80
N CYS A 59 6.54 -5.63 -1.86
CA CYS A 59 5.31 -4.86 -2.01
C CYS A 59 4.90 -4.20 -0.70
N PHE A 60 3.98 -3.23 -0.77
CA PHE A 60 3.30 -2.75 0.42
C PHE A 60 2.29 -3.79 0.93
N PRO A 61 1.99 -3.81 2.24
CA PRO A 61 0.89 -4.59 2.79
C PRO A 61 -0.45 -4.15 2.22
N GLY A 62 -1.36 -5.11 1.98
CA GLY A 62 -2.68 -4.85 1.43
C GLY A 62 -3.09 -5.87 0.38
N GLY A 63 -4.24 -5.60 -0.24
CA GLY A 63 -4.77 -6.52 -1.23
C GLY A 63 -6.15 -6.16 -1.77
N LYS A 64 -6.98 -7.18 -1.97
CA LYS A 64 -8.23 -7.06 -2.72
C LYS A 64 -9.35 -6.49 -1.84
N VAL A 65 -10.11 -5.53 -2.39
CA VAL A 65 -11.38 -5.14 -1.77
C VAL A 65 -12.36 -6.30 -1.92
N GLU A 66 -12.92 -6.73 -0.79
CA GLU A 66 -13.94 -7.77 -0.73
C GLU A 66 -15.34 -7.15 -0.49
N PRO A 67 -16.43 -7.84 -0.89
CA PRO A 67 -17.79 -7.28 -0.79
C PRO A 67 -18.24 -6.92 0.63
N HIS A 68 -17.59 -7.46 1.65
CA HIS A 68 -17.88 -7.20 3.06
C HIS A 68 -17.05 -6.06 3.66
N ASP A 69 -16.10 -5.49 2.92
CA ASP A 69 -15.31 -4.36 3.40
C ASP A 69 -16.18 -3.10 3.43
N MET A 70 -16.22 -2.43 4.56
CA MET A 70 -17.03 -1.21 4.73
C MET A 70 -16.38 0.02 4.07
N SER A 71 -15.07 -0.05 3.81
CA SER A 71 -14.31 1.01 3.13
C SER A 71 -12.95 0.49 2.62
N LYS A 72 -12.25 1.27 1.78
CA LYS A 72 -10.86 0.95 1.38
C LYS A 72 -9.89 0.91 2.55
N THR A 73 -10.13 1.73 3.57
CA THR A 73 -9.35 1.70 4.81
C THR A 73 -9.53 0.36 5.54
N ASP A 74 -10.76 -0.13 5.61
CA ASP A 74 -11.10 -1.43 6.20
C ASP A 74 -10.41 -2.58 5.44
N THR A 75 -10.45 -2.57 4.11
CA THR A 75 -9.68 -3.51 3.26
C THR A 75 -8.19 -3.51 3.60
N ALA A 76 -7.56 -2.34 3.65
CA ALA A 76 -6.11 -2.23 3.90
C ALA A 76 -5.73 -2.76 5.29
N ILE A 77 -6.55 -2.48 6.31
CA ILE A 77 -6.35 -3.00 7.67
C ILE A 77 -6.53 -4.52 7.70
N ARG A 78 -7.61 -5.06 7.11
CA ARG A 78 -7.92 -6.50 7.09
C ARG A 78 -6.81 -7.32 6.42
N GLU A 79 -6.32 -6.87 5.27
CA GLU A 79 -5.25 -7.56 4.52
C GLU A 79 -3.87 -7.48 5.20
N THR A 80 -3.70 -6.61 6.20
CA THR A 80 -2.43 -6.41 6.91
C THR A 80 -2.36 -7.12 8.27
N ARG A 81 -3.47 -7.69 8.75
CA ARG A 81 -3.52 -8.50 9.98
C ARG A 81 -2.82 -9.84 9.78
#